data_AF-A0AA88AEK1-F1
#
_entry.id   AF-A0AA88AEK1-F1
#
_cell.length_a   1.000
_cell.length_b   1.000
_cell.length_c   1.000
_cell.angle_alpha   90.00
_cell.angle_beta   90.00
_cell.angle_gamma   90.00
#
_symmetry.space_group_name_H-M   'P 1'
#
loop_
_entity.id
_entity.type
_entity.pdbx_description
1 polymer ?
#
loop_
_entity_poly.entity_id
_entity_poly.type
_entity_poly.pdbx_seq_one_letter_code
_entity_poly.pdbx_strand_id
1 'polypeptide(L)' 'MARLKQAKEEAEKEIAEFRAKMEAEFQRKLAESSGDSGANVKRLEQETEAKIRHLKNEATRISLYVVEMLLKYVTTVKN' A
#
# COMPACT_ATOMS: atom_id res chain seq x y z
N MET A 1 6.95 56.24 17.23
CA MET A 1 5.98 55.10 17.25
C MET A 1 5.65 54.54 15.86
N ALA A 2 5.77 55.31 14.76
CA ALA A 2 5.45 54.81 13.40
C ALA A 2 6.26 53.59 12.96
N ARG A 3 7.58 53.56 13.20
CA ARG A 3 8.44 52.41 12.84
C ARG A 3 8.12 51.13 13.61
N LEU A 4 7.76 51.24 14.89
CA LEU A 4 7.36 50.09 15.71
C LEU A 4 6.04 49.49 15.21
N LYS A 5 5.09 50.35 14.81
CA LYS A 5 3.80 49.93 14.26
C LYS A 5 3.98 49.23 12.91
N GLN A 6 4.79 49.79 12.03
CA GLN A 6 5.12 49.19 10.73
C GLN A 6 5.80 47.82 10.89
N ALA A 7 6.81 47.72 11.77
CA ALA A 7 7.50 46.44 12.02
C ALA A 7 6.54 45.37 12.57
N LYS A 8 5.57 45.76 13.39
CA LYS A 8 4.53 44.84 13.88
C LYS A 8 3.63 44.36 12.75
N GLU A 9 3.15 45.25 11.88
CA GLU A 9 2.29 44.91 10.74
C GLU A 9 3.01 44.00 9.73
N GLU A 10 4.29 44.26 9.47
CA GLU A 10 5.14 43.41 8.61
C GLU A 10 5.33 42.01 9.21
N ALA A 11 5.61 41.92 10.51
CA ALA A 11 5.73 40.64 11.21
C ALA A 11 4.41 39.85 11.23
N GLU A 12 3.27 40.51 11.45
CA GLU A 12 1.95 39.87 11.41
C GLU A 12 1.63 39.34 10.00
N LYS A 13 1.99 40.08 8.96
CA LYS A 13 1.84 39.66 7.57
C LYS A 13 2.71 38.44 7.25
N GLU A 14 3.98 38.47 7.63
CA GLU A 14 4.91 37.35 7.40
C GLU A 14 4.47 36.08 8.15
N ILE A 15 3.96 36.22 9.38
CA ILE A 15 3.40 35.09 10.14
C ILE A 15 2.18 34.50 9.42
N ALA A 16 1.29 35.34 8.88
CA ALA A 16 0.12 34.88 8.15
C ALA A 16 0.51 34.15 6.85
N GLU A 17 1.47 34.69 6.10
CA GLU A 17 1.99 34.06 4.88
C GLU A 17 2.69 32.74 5.17
N PHE A 18 3.51 32.67 6.23
CA PHE A 18 4.17 31.45 6.65
C PHE A 18 3.16 30.37 7.06
N ARG A 19 2.12 30.73 7.82
CA ARG A 19 1.04 29.81 8.19
C ARG A 19 0.29 29.29 6.96
N ALA A 20 -0.06 30.17 6.02
CA ALA A 20 -0.73 29.79 4.78
C ALA A 20 0.11 28.83 3.95
N LYS A 21 1.43 29.07 3.84
CA LYS A 21 2.36 28.18 3.14
C LYS A 21 2.45 26.82 3.83
N MET A 22 2.60 26.79 5.15
CA MET A 22 2.69 25.55 5.93
C MET A 22 1.41 24.72 5.79
N GLU A 23 0.24 25.35 5.82
CA GLU A 23 -1.04 24.66 5.64
C GLU A 23 -1.15 24.09 4.21
N ALA A 24 -0.78 24.87 3.19
CA ALA A 24 -0.80 24.39 1.81
C ALA A 24 0.14 23.19 1.60
N GLU A 25 1.33 23.21 2.18
CA GLU A 25 2.27 22.09 2.15
C GLU A 25 1.72 20.86 2.91
N PHE A 26 1.03 21.07 4.03
CA PHE A 26 0.41 20.01 4.79
C PHE A 26 -0.73 19.34 3.99
N GLN A 27 -1.62 20.13 3.40
CA GLN A 27 -2.70 19.63 2.54
C GLN A 27 -2.15 18.88 1.32
N ARG A 28 -1.06 19.37 0.72
CA ARG A 28 -0.40 18.66 -0.39
C ARG A 28 0.13 17.29 0.06
N LYS A 29 0.84 17.22 1.19
CA LYS A 29 1.36 15.96 1.73
C LYS A 29 0.26 14.97 2.08
N LEU A 30 -0.87 15.44 2.63
CA LEU A 30 -2.04 14.59 2.89
C LEU A 30 -2.64 14.02 1.60
N ALA A 31 -2.78 14.83 0.56
CA ALA A 31 -3.29 14.36 -0.74
C ALA A 31 -2.35 13.32 -1.36
N GLU A 32 -1.03 13.54 -1.29
CA GLU A 32 -0.02 12.59 -1.78
C GLU A 32 -0.04 11.27 -0.98
N SER A 33 -0.11 11.30 0.35
CA SER A 33 -0.08 10.09 1.18
C SER A 33 -1.39 9.29 1.12
N SER A 34 -2.53 9.97 0.96
CA SER A 34 -3.84 9.32 0.88
C SER A 34 -4.07 8.62 -0.47
N GLY A 35 -3.51 9.16 -1.56
CA GLY A 35 -3.58 8.57 -2.89
C GLY A 35 -2.75 7.28 -3.03
N ASP A 36 -1.53 7.26 -2.48
CA ASP A 36 -0.61 6.13 -2.63
C ASP A 36 -1.06 4.87 -1.87
N SER A 37 -1.73 5.06 -0.72
CA SER A 37 -2.28 3.95 0.07
C SER A 37 -3.32 3.14 -0.73
N GLY A 38 -4.20 3.81 -1.48
CA GLY A 38 -5.19 3.13 -2.31
C GLY A 38 -4.61 2.42 -3.53
N ALA A 39 -3.58 3.01 -4.16
CA ALA A 39 -2.88 2.41 -5.29
C ALA A 39 -2.13 1.14 -4.89
N ASN A 40 -1.42 1.17 -3.75
CA ASN A 40 -0.71 0.02 -3.22
C ASN A 40 -1.65 -1.12 -2.82
N VAL A 41 -2.79 -0.83 -2.18
CA VAL A 41 -3.79 -1.85 -1.84
C VAL A 41 -4.35 -2.52 -3.10
N LYS A 42 -4.74 -1.75 -4.12
CA LYS A 42 -5.25 -2.32 -5.39
C LYS A 42 -4.23 -3.20 -6.09
N ARG A 43 -2.96 -2.77 -6.14
CA ARG A 43 -1.87 -3.58 -6.71
C ARG A 43 -1.69 -4.88 -5.92
N LEU A 44 -1.68 -4.80 -4.58
CA LEU A 44 -1.52 -5.96 -3.71
C LEU A 44 -2.67 -6.96 -3.87
N GLU A 45 -3.91 -6.49 -3.98
CA GLU A 45 -5.08 -7.33 -4.26
C GLU A 45 -4.93 -8.08 -5.59
N GLN A 46 -4.58 -7.38 -6.67
CA GLN A 46 -4.38 -7.98 -7.98
C GLN A 46 -3.27 -9.04 -7.99
N GLU A 47 -2.13 -8.74 -7.37
CA GLU A 47 -1.01 -9.68 -7.25
C GLU A 47 -1.39 -10.90 -6.41
N THR A 48 -2.10 -10.70 -5.32
CA THR A 48 -2.56 -11.78 -4.43
C THR A 48 -3.53 -12.71 -5.15
N GLU A 49 -4.52 -12.16 -5.84
CA GLU A 49 -5.45 -12.96 -6.61
C GLU A 49 -4.76 -13.74 -7.74
N ALA A 50 -3.82 -13.11 -8.44
CA ALA A 50 -3.04 -13.77 -9.48
C ALA A 50 -2.25 -14.95 -8.91
N LYS A 51 -1.62 -14.78 -7.73
CA LYS A 51 -0.90 -15.86 -7.04
C LYS A 51 -1.82 -16.97 -6.58
N ILE A 52 -3.00 -16.65 -6.04
CA ILE A 52 -3.99 -17.65 -5.64
C ILE A 52 -4.46 -18.46 -6.87
N ARG A 53 -4.77 -17.80 -7.98
CA ARG A 53 -5.17 -18.47 -9.22
C ARG A 53 -4.07 -19.40 -9.74
N HIS A 54 -2.82 -18.92 -9.75
CA HIS A 54 -1.68 -19.72 -10.16
C HIS A 54 -1.51 -20.96 -9.26
N LEU A 55 -1.52 -20.79 -7.94
CA LEU A 55 -1.42 -21.91 -6.99
C LEU A 55 -2.55 -22.93 -7.15
N LYS A 56 -3.79 -22.47 -7.35
CA LYS A 56 -4.93 -23.36 -7.60
C LYS A 56 -4.72 -24.19 -8.87
N ASN A 57 -4.30 -23.55 -9.96
CA ASN A 57 -4.07 -24.24 -11.24
C ASN A 57 -2.97 -25.29 -11.12
N GLU A 58 -1.85 -24.94 -10.46
CA GLU A 58 -0.75 -25.88 -10.24
C GLU A 58 -1.16 -27.05 -9.34
N ALA A 59 -1.92 -26.78 -8.26
CA ALA A 59 -2.45 -27.81 -7.38
C ALA A 59 -3.39 -28.76 -8.14
N THR A 60 -4.30 -28.23 -8.97
CA THR A 60 -5.19 -29.05 -9.80
C THR A 60 -4.41 -29.87 -10.82
N ARG A 61 -3.33 -29.32 -11.41
CA ARG A 61 -2.49 -30.00 -12.39
C ARG A 61 -1.77 -31.22 -11.80
N ILE A 62 -1.33 -31.13 -10.55
CA ILE A 62 -0.50 -32.17 -9.92
C ILE A 62 -1.27 -33.09 -8.96
N SER A 63 -2.50 -32.73 -8.57
CA SER A 63 -3.27 -33.45 -7.55
C SER A 63 -3.45 -34.94 -7.85
N LEU A 64 -3.77 -35.30 -9.11
CA LEU A 64 -3.95 -36.69 -9.53
C LEU A 64 -2.68 -37.50 -9.33
N TYR A 65 -1.54 -36.97 -9.77
CA TYR A 65 -0.24 -37.64 -9.61
C TYR A 65 0.10 -37.87 -8.13
N VAL A 66 -0.15 -36.87 -7.28
CA VAL A 66 0.08 -37.00 -5.83
C VAL A 66 -0.83 -38.06 -5.23
N VAL A 67 -2.11 -38.09 -5.60
CA VAL A 67 -3.07 -39.09 -5.12
C VAL A 67 -2.65 -40.50 -5.54
N GLU A 68 -2.26 -40.70 -6.80
CA GLU A 68 -1.77 -42.00 -7.29
C GLU A 68 -0.52 -42.46 -6.54
N MET A 69 0.44 -41.54 -6.34
CA MET A 69 1.64 -41.83 -5.57
C MET A 69 1.31 -42.26 -4.15
N LEU A 70 0.43 -41.52 -3.46
CA LEU A 70 0.01 -41.85 -2.09
C LEU A 70 -0.69 -43.19 -2.01
N LEU A 71 -1.62 -43.47 -2.94
CA LEU A 71 -2.32 -44.76 -3.01
C LEU A 71 -1.33 -45.91 -3.18
N LYS A 72 -0.38 -45.79 -4.12
CA LYS A 72 0.64 -46.80 -4.35
C LYS A 72 1.45 -47.10 -3.08
N TYR A 73 1.86 -46.08 -2.33
CA TYR A 73 2.60 -46.28 -1.08
C TYR A 73 1.78 -47.00 -0.01
N VAL A 74 0.48 -46.70 0.09
CA VAL A 74 -0.40 -47.30 1.10
C VAL A 74 -0.78 -48.73 0.74
N THR A 75 -0.96 -49.04 -0.54
CA THR A 75 -1.42 -50.37 -0.99
C THR A 75 -0.29 -51.36 -1.25
N THR A 76 0.97 -50.91 -1.28
CA THR A 76 2.12 -51.80 -1.52
C THR A 76 2.65 -52.34 -0.19
N VAL A 77 2.36 -53.62 0.09
CA VAL A 77 3.00 -54.34 1.21
C VAL A 77 4.40 -54.77 0.77
N LYS A 78 5.43 -54.36 1.52
CA LYS A 78 6.80 -54.90 1.34
C LYS A 78 6.88 -56.23 2.09
N ASN A 79 7.04 -57.32 1.34
CA ASN A 79 7.41 -58.63 1.88
C ASN A 79 8.93 -58.77 1.95
#